data_AF-A0A382EML7-F1
#
_entry.id   AF-A0A382EML7-F1
#
_cell.length_a   1.000
_cell.length_b   1.000
_cell.length_c   1.000
_cell.angle_alpha   90.00
_cell.angle_beta   90.00
_cell.angle_gamma   90.00
#
_symmetry.space_group_name_H-M   'P 1'
#
loop_
_entity.id
_entity.type
_entity.pdbx_description
1 polymer ?
#
loop_
_entity_poly.entity_id
_entity_poly.type
_entity_poly.pdbx_seq_one_letter_code
_entity_poly.pdbx_strand_id
1 'polypeptide(L)'
;VIETFKAIIDTLSTPTISFTILTVLAPFLFPPTDWFDKINRKLGIWRLWTKAGCAIGMAFISFFFIIGYFDPNFNITLTKPDNFPIVLLIYSMFFFIW
;
A
#
# COMPACT_ATOMS: atom_id res chain seq x y z
N VAL A 1 -1.00 7.05 26.58
CA VAL A 1 -1.21 5.97 25.56
C VAL A 1 -1.69 6.54 24.24
N ILE A 2 -2.87 7.19 24.18
CA ILE A 2 -3.40 7.78 22.93
C ILE A 2 -2.49 8.87 22.37
N GLU A 3 -1.96 9.76 23.20
CA GLU A 3 -1.03 10.81 22.75
C GLU A 3 0.28 10.23 22.23
N THR A 4 0.81 9.22 22.91
CA THR A 4 2.02 8.50 22.46
C THR A 4 1.78 7.81 21.11
N PHE A 5 0.63 7.17 20.93
CA PHE A 5 0.25 6.57 19.65
C PHE A 5 0.14 7.60 18.54
N LYS A 6 -0.54 8.72 18.79
CA LYS A 6 -0.63 9.84 17.83
C LYS A 6 0.76 10.37 17.46
N ALA A 7 1.62 10.63 18.45
CA ALA A 7 2.98 11.11 18.21
C ALA A 7 3.82 10.15 17.35
N ILE A 8 3.64 8.82 17.53
CA ILE A 8 4.31 7.82 16.69
C ILE A 8 3.79 7.91 15.24
N ILE A 9 2.47 7.93 15.05
CA ILE A 9 1.88 8.03 13.71
C ILE A 9 2.30 9.32 13.03
N ASP A 10 2.25 10.45 13.74
CA ASP A 10 2.65 11.76 13.21
C ASP A 10 4.13 11.75 12.79
N THR A 11 5.01 11.16 13.61
CA THR A 11 6.44 11.03 13.30
C THR A 11 6.67 10.16 12.07
N LEU A 12 6.07 8.96 12.03
CA LEU A 12 6.19 8.05 10.89
C LEU A 12 5.64 8.66 9.59
N SER A 13 4.57 9.43 9.71
CA SER A 13 3.89 10.08 8.58
C SER A 13 4.61 11.35 8.09
N THR A 14 5.65 11.82 8.78
CA THR A 14 6.45 12.93 8.26
C THR A 14 7.08 12.53 6.92
N PRO A 15 7.06 13.40 5.89
CA PRO A 15 7.47 13.02 4.54
C PRO A 15 8.89 12.43 4.47
N THR A 16 9.83 13.01 5.22
CA THR A 16 11.21 12.55 5.26
C THR A 16 11.32 11.14 5.82
N ILE A 17 10.68 10.85 6.95
CA ILE A 17 10.75 9.53 7.60
C ILE A 17 10.03 8.48 6.74
N SER A 18 8.81 8.78 6.29
CA SER A 18 8.06 7.91 5.38
C SER A 18 8.87 7.57 4.12
N PHE A 19 9.47 8.57 3.47
CA PHE A 19 10.27 8.37 2.26
C PHE A 19 11.52 7.53 2.52
N THR A 20 12.23 7.78 3.62
CA THR A 20 13.39 6.97 4.01
C THR A 20 13.00 5.53 4.28
N ILE A 21 11.93 5.29 5.04
CA ILE A 21 11.43 3.93 5.30
C ILE A 21 11.09 3.22 4.00
N LEU A 22 10.35 3.89 3.11
CA LEU A 22 9.98 3.32 1.80
C LEU A 22 11.21 2.99 0.97
N THR A 23 12.20 3.89 0.91
CA THR A 23 13.42 3.69 0.12
C THR A 23 14.24 2.51 0.65
N VAL A 24 14.34 2.36 1.97
CA VAL A 24 15.07 1.26 2.60
C VAL A 24 14.33 -0.07 2.42
N LEU A 25 13.00 -0.08 2.52
CA LEU A 25 12.18 -1.29 2.41
C LEU A 25 11.92 -1.72 0.96
N ALA A 26 11.90 -0.79 0.02
CA ALA A 26 11.63 -1.03 -1.40
C ALA A 26 12.45 -2.19 -1.99
N PRO A 27 13.79 -2.27 -1.83
CA PRO A 27 14.56 -3.36 -2.41
C PRO A 27 14.29 -4.72 -1.74
N PHE A 28 13.68 -4.78 -0.55
CA PHE A 28 13.26 -6.04 0.05
C PHE A 28 11.89 -6.49 -0.45
N LEU A 29 11.01 -5.54 -0.78
CA LEU A 29 9.73 -5.82 -1.42
C LEU A 29 9.94 -6.19 -2.89
N PHE A 30 10.67 -5.36 -3.63
CA PHE A 30 11.04 -5.49 -5.04
C PHE A 30 12.53 -5.83 -5.16
N PRO A 31 12.94 -7.11 -5.05
CA PRO A 31 14.35 -7.49 -5.02
C PRO A 31 15.08 -7.13 -6.32
N PRO A 32 16.06 -6.20 -6.31
CA PRO A 32 16.82 -5.82 -7.51
C PRO A 32 18.02 -6.75 -7.76
N THR A 33 18.41 -7.56 -6.77
CA THR A 33 19.55 -8.48 -6.86
C THR A 33 19.25 -9.81 -6.17
N ASP A 34 20.03 -10.84 -6.47
CA ASP A 34 19.90 -12.18 -5.88
C ASP A 34 20.01 -12.19 -4.35
N TRP A 35 20.76 -11.25 -3.77
CA TRP A 35 20.87 -11.13 -2.32
C TRP A 35 19.54 -10.70 -1.70
N PHE A 36 18.89 -9.70 -2.28
CA PHE A 36 17.56 -9.26 -1.85
C PHE A 36 16.50 -10.34 -2.12
N ASP A 37 16.58 -11.06 -3.25
CA ASP A 37 15.64 -12.16 -3.56
C ASP A 37 15.73 -13.29 -2.51
N LYS A 38 16.95 -13.67 -2.08
CA LYS A 38 17.13 -14.66 -1.01
C LYS A 38 16.46 -14.24 0.29
N ILE A 39 16.56 -12.96 0.66
CA ILE A 39 15.90 -12.42 1.86
C ILE A 39 14.39 -12.40 1.66
N ASN A 40 13.90 -11.89 0.53
CA ASN A 40 12.49 -11.86 0.16
C ASN A 40 11.85 -13.26 0.25
N ARG A 41 12.53 -14.27 -0.28
CA ARG A 41 12.11 -15.68 -0.21
C ARG A 41 12.11 -16.23 1.21
N LYS A 42 13.17 -15.97 1.98
CA LYS A 42 13.30 -16.40 3.38
C LYS A 42 12.22 -15.79 4.27
N LEU A 43 11.85 -14.53 4.03
CA LEU A 43 10.79 -13.81 4.76
C LEU A 43 9.37 -14.14 4.24
N GLY A 44 9.24 -14.86 3.13
CA GLY A 44 7.94 -15.22 2.55
C GLY A 44 7.25 -14.09 1.77
N ILE A 45 7.91 -12.95 1.58
CA ILE A 45 7.37 -11.78 0.86
C ILE A 45 7.05 -12.14 -0.60
N TRP A 46 7.80 -13.08 -1.18
CA TRP A 46 7.61 -13.58 -2.54
C TRP A 46 6.18 -14.07 -2.84
N ARG A 47 5.41 -14.45 -1.81
CA ARG A 47 4.01 -14.87 -1.96
C ARG A 47 3.13 -13.73 -2.48
N LEU A 48 3.50 -12.47 -2.19
CA LEU A 48 2.86 -11.29 -2.77
C LEU A 48 2.94 -11.38 -4.30
N TRP A 49 4.12 -11.64 -4.86
CA TRP A 49 4.38 -11.69 -6.31
C TRP A 49 3.77 -12.90 -7.06
N THR A 50 2.77 -13.57 -6.48
CA THR A 50 2.02 -14.64 -7.13
C THR A 50 0.69 -14.13 -7.67
N LYS A 51 0.07 -14.86 -8.62
CA LYS A 51 -1.29 -14.56 -9.09
C LYS A 51 -2.31 -14.51 -7.95
N ALA A 52 -2.16 -15.38 -6.95
CA ALA A 52 -3.00 -15.37 -5.75
C ALA A 52 -2.78 -14.09 -4.92
N GLY A 53 -1.52 -13.64 -4.79
CA GLY A 53 -1.19 -12.37 -4.16
C GLY A 53 -1.80 -11.16 -4.89
N CYS A 54 -1.83 -11.18 -6.23
CA CYS A 54 -2.52 -10.16 -7.04
C CYS A 54 -4.00 -10.11 -6.67
N ALA A 55 -4.68 -11.27 -6.71
CA ALA A 55 -6.10 -11.37 -6.42
C ALA A 55 -6.42 -10.91 -4.98
N ILE A 56 -5.62 -11.32 -4.01
CA ILE A 56 -5.76 -10.92 -2.61
C ILE A 56 -5.58 -9.40 -2.47
N GLY A 57 -4.54 -8.83 -3.09
CA GLY A 57 -4.29 -7.38 -3.05
C GLY A 57 -5.43 -6.57 -3.68
N MET A 58 -5.91 -6.99 -4.85
CA MET A 58 -7.07 -6.38 -5.51
C MET A 58 -8.35 -6.48 -4.66
N ALA A 59 -8.53 -7.61 -3.96
CA ALA A 59 -9.63 -7.78 -3.02
C ALA A 59 -9.50 -6.83 -1.82
N PHE A 60 -8.30 -6.65 -1.25
CA PHE A 60 -8.05 -5.69 -0.17
C PHE A 60 -8.29 -4.24 -0.60
N ILE A 61 -7.82 -3.84 -1.78
CA ILE A 61 -8.07 -2.48 -2.32
C ILE A 61 -9.57 -2.25 -2.46
N SER A 62 -10.29 -3.22 -3.02
CA SER A 62 -11.75 -3.15 -3.18
C SER A 62 -12.48 -3.08 -1.84
N PHE A 63 -12.09 -3.93 -0.90
CA PHE A 63 -12.63 -3.93 0.45
C PHE A 63 -12.44 -2.57 1.14
N PHE A 64 -11.25 -1.97 1.02
CA PHE A 64 -10.96 -0.65 1.56
C PHE A 64 -11.87 0.44 0.96
N PHE A 65 -12.01 0.50 -0.37
CA PHE A 65 -12.87 1.50 -1.01
C PHE A 65 -14.35 1.27 -0.75
N ILE A 66 -14.81 0.02 -0.69
CA ILE A 66 -16.20 -0.31 -0.35
C ILE A 66 -16.52 0.16 1.06
N ILE A 67 -15.70 -0.20 2.05
CA ILE A 67 -15.89 0.27 3.44
C ILE A 67 -15.83 1.79 3.49
N GLY A 68 -14.84 2.37 2.84
CA GLY A 68 -14.64 3.79 2.78
C GLY A 68 -15.83 4.54 2.17
N TYR A 69 -16.51 3.95 1.19
CA TYR A 69 -17.71 4.53 0.60
C TYR A 69 -18.85 4.71 1.63
N PHE A 70 -18.90 3.86 2.67
CA PHE A 70 -19.89 3.99 3.74
C PHE A 70 -19.47 4.98 4.85
N ASP A 71 -18.23 5.47 4.85
CA ASP A 71 -17.81 6.56 5.73
C ASP A 71 -18.21 7.92 5.13
N PRO A 72 -19.00 8.78 5.82
CA PRO A 72 -19.47 10.04 5.25
C PRO A 72 -18.35 10.99 4.83
N ASN A 73 -17.23 11.05 5.56
CA ASN A 73 -16.14 11.98 5.27
C ASN A 73 -15.32 11.51 4.06
N PHE A 74 -15.07 10.21 3.99
CA PHE A 74 -14.33 9.62 2.89
C PHE A 74 -15.18 9.52 1.62
N ASN A 75 -16.48 9.27 1.72
CA ASN A 75 -17.41 9.29 0.60
C ASN A 75 -17.40 10.63 -0.16
N ILE A 76 -17.44 11.76 0.56
CA ILE A 76 -17.34 13.11 -0.02
C ILE A 76 -16.06 13.25 -0.83
N THR A 77 -14.97 12.64 -0.39
CA THR A 77 -13.70 12.65 -1.10
C THR A 77 -13.75 11.72 -2.30
N LEU A 78 -14.18 10.47 -2.14
CA LEU A 78 -14.23 9.46 -3.21
C LEU A 78 -15.13 9.85 -4.38
N THR A 79 -16.24 10.54 -4.11
CA THR A 79 -17.24 10.89 -5.12
C THR A 79 -16.91 12.17 -5.88
N LYS A 80 -15.79 12.85 -5.56
CA LYS A 80 -15.33 13.97 -6.37
C LYS A 80 -14.97 13.51 -7.79
N PRO A 81 -15.33 14.26 -8.84
CA PRO A 81 -15.08 13.85 -10.23
C PRO A 81 -13.61 13.53 -10.55
N ASP A 82 -12.67 14.26 -9.96
CA ASP A 82 -11.23 14.07 -10.12
C ASP A 82 -10.69 12.83 -9.39
N ASN A 83 -11.41 12.33 -8.38
CA ASN A 83 -11.00 11.16 -7.62
C ASN A 83 -11.37 9.84 -8.30
N PHE A 84 -12.33 9.84 -9.22
CA PHE A 84 -12.65 8.63 -9.99
C PHE A 84 -11.44 8.13 -10.81
N PRO A 85 -10.75 8.96 -11.62
CA PRO A 85 -9.48 8.58 -12.25
C PRO A 85 -8.40 8.15 -11.28
N ILE A 86 -8.30 8.75 -10.09
CA ILE A 86 -7.29 8.39 -9.07
C ILE A 86 -7.54 6.99 -8.52
N VAL A 87 -8.80 6.64 -8.24
CA VAL A 87 -9.17 5.29 -7.80
C VAL A 87 -8.82 4.27 -8.89
N LEU A 88 -9.16 4.54 -10.15
CA LEU A 88 -8.78 3.70 -11.29
C LEU A 88 -7.26 3.57 -11.43
N LEU A 89 -6.51 4.65 -11.19
CA LEU A 89 -5.05 4.63 -11.20
C LEU A 89 -4.50 3.66 -10.15
N ILE A 90 -5.04 3.66 -8.93
CA ILE A 90 -4.62 2.73 -7.87
C ILE A 90 -4.81 1.27 -8.30
N TYR A 91 -5.98 0.94 -8.85
CA TYR A 91 -6.25 -0.41 -9.35
C TYR A 91 -5.32 -0.81 -10.50
N SER A 92 -5.18 0.07 -11.50
CA SER A 92 -4.36 -0.21 -12.67
C SER A 92 -2.89 -0.35 -12.32
N MET A 93 -2.31 0.58 -11.56
CA MET A 93 -0.91 0.51 -11.14
C MET A 93 -0.62 -0.77 -10.35
N PHE A 94 -1.49 -1.12 -9.39
CA PHE A 94 -1.31 -2.35 -8.63
C PHE A 94 -1.37 -3.59 -9.53
N PHE A 95 -2.34 -3.65 -10.44
CA PHE A 95 -2.47 -4.76 -11.37
C PHE A 95 -1.27 -4.88 -12.32
N PHE A 96 -0.76 -3.78 -12.87
CA PHE A 96 0.38 -3.80 -13.81
C PHE A 96 1.73 -4.12 -13.17
N ILE A 97 1.85 -3.99 -11.85
CA ILE A 97 3.05 -4.42 -11.11
C ILE A 97 3.14 -5.96 -11.02
N TRP A 98 2.01 -6.67 -11.16
CA TRP A 98 1.90 -8.13 -11.05
C TRP A 98 2.03 -8.86 -12.39
#